data_AF-A0A6J2PH16-F1
#
_entry.id   AF-A0A6J2PH16-F1
#
_cell.length_a   1.000
_cell.length_b   1.000
_cell.length_c   1.000
_cell.angle_alpha   90.00
_cell.angle_beta   90.00
_cell.angle_gamma   90.00
#
_symmetry.space_group_name_H-M   'P 1'
#
loop_
_entity.id
_entity.type
_entity.pdbx_description
1 polymer ?
#
loop_
_entity_poly.entity_id
_entity_poly.type
_entity_poly.pdbx_seq_one_letter_code
_entity_poly.pdbx_strand_id
1 'polypeptide(L)'
;MASSLICSETQSRVSSVLNRDVKQYGKKYMFDCNEETCWNSDQGECQWVSLEFPKSVKVSELKVQFQGGFSAKTCRLHGCPKDGAFTEISDFYPEDDNSLQNFPIQEAPAVNKVKIMFENSADFFGRIIVYSLDVLGEKAS
;
A
#
# COMPACT_ATOMS: atom_id res chain seq x y z
N MET A 1 -3.26 2.51 21.27
CA MET A 1 -2.27 3.34 20.53
C MET A 1 -2.04 2.62 19.23
N ALA A 2 -2.31 3.28 18.10
CA ALA A 2 -2.10 2.67 16.79
C ALA A 2 -0.63 2.29 16.61
N SER A 3 -0.39 1.09 16.12
CA SER A 3 0.95 0.53 15.87
C SER A 3 0.97 -0.07 14.47
N SER A 4 2.17 -0.33 13.92
CA SER A 4 2.26 -0.99 12.63
C SER A 4 1.58 -2.36 12.68
N LEU A 5 0.66 -2.57 11.74
CA LEU A 5 -0.05 -3.83 11.54
C LEU A 5 0.78 -4.81 10.70
N ILE A 6 1.81 -4.33 10.02
CA ILE A 6 2.71 -5.14 9.21
C ILE A 6 3.73 -5.81 10.13
N CYS A 7 3.86 -7.13 10.01
CA CYS A 7 4.88 -7.91 10.70
C CYS A 7 5.51 -8.92 9.75
N SER A 8 6.48 -9.70 10.26
CA SER A 8 7.15 -10.76 9.50
C SER A 8 6.22 -11.85 8.95
N GLU A 9 5.03 -12.01 9.52
CA GLU A 9 4.01 -12.96 9.08
C GLU A 9 3.03 -12.37 8.05
N THR A 10 3.07 -11.05 7.84
CA THR A 10 2.20 -10.37 6.87
C THR A 10 2.61 -10.77 5.45
N GLN A 11 1.68 -11.33 4.70
CA GLN A 11 1.92 -11.68 3.30
C GLN A 11 1.59 -10.49 2.41
N SER A 12 2.55 -10.07 1.58
CA SER A 12 2.35 -9.00 0.61
C SER A 12 2.28 -9.51 -0.83
N ARG A 13 1.43 -8.90 -1.65
CA ARG A 13 1.35 -9.10 -3.10
C ARG A 13 1.30 -7.74 -3.79
N VAL A 14 1.82 -7.69 -5.00
CA VAL A 14 1.79 -6.50 -5.85
C VAL A 14 1.31 -6.90 -7.23
N SER A 15 0.65 -5.96 -7.90
CA SER A 15 0.22 -6.04 -9.29
C SER A 15 1.32 -6.49 -10.25
N SER A 16 2.47 -5.81 -10.22
CA SER A 16 3.58 -6.00 -11.14
C SER A 16 4.91 -5.56 -10.52
N VAL A 17 6.02 -5.88 -11.18
CA VAL A 17 7.37 -5.41 -10.85
C VAL A 17 8.06 -5.09 -12.16
N LEU A 18 8.70 -3.91 -12.26
CA LEU A 18 9.40 -3.44 -13.44
C LEU A 18 10.37 -4.51 -13.97
N ASN A 19 10.22 -4.89 -15.24
CA ASN A 19 11.03 -5.93 -15.91
C ASN A 19 11.06 -7.29 -15.19
N ARG A 20 10.13 -7.55 -14.26
CA ARG A 20 10.14 -8.70 -13.34
C ARG A 20 11.41 -8.76 -12.48
N ASP A 21 12.15 -7.66 -12.32
CA ASP A 21 13.36 -7.60 -11.50
C ASP A 21 13.01 -7.44 -10.02
N VAL A 22 12.59 -8.55 -9.41
CA VAL A 22 12.27 -8.61 -7.98
C VAL A 22 13.50 -8.36 -7.10
N LYS A 23 14.71 -8.52 -7.63
CA LYS A 23 15.94 -8.28 -6.88
C LYS A 23 16.20 -6.79 -6.70
N GLN A 24 15.84 -5.95 -7.64
CA GLN A 24 16.07 -4.50 -7.55
C GLN A 24 14.80 -3.72 -7.17
N TYR A 25 13.63 -4.17 -7.61
CA TYR A 25 12.37 -3.41 -7.50
C TYR A 25 11.24 -4.17 -6.80
N GLY A 26 11.57 -5.19 -6.03
CA GLY A 26 10.59 -6.04 -5.37
C GLY A 26 9.84 -5.35 -4.22
N LYS A 27 8.60 -5.78 -3.99
CA LYS A 27 7.72 -5.32 -2.90
C LYS A 27 8.32 -5.28 -1.49
N LYS A 28 9.35 -6.10 -1.22
CA LYS A 28 10.01 -6.14 0.10
C LYS A 28 10.63 -4.78 0.46
N TYR A 29 11.01 -4.00 -0.55
CA TYR A 29 11.67 -2.71 -0.38
C TYR A 29 10.71 -1.61 0.11
N MET A 30 9.40 -1.84 0.09
CA MET A 30 8.47 -0.91 0.75
C MET A 30 8.50 -1.03 2.29
N PHE A 31 9.13 -2.06 2.84
CA PHE A 31 9.05 -2.44 4.25
C PHE A 31 10.41 -2.58 4.94
N ASP A 32 11.51 -2.28 4.25
CA ASP A 32 12.87 -2.51 4.77
C ASP A 32 13.50 -1.28 5.43
N CYS A 33 12.74 -0.18 5.54
CA CYS A 33 13.16 1.09 6.11
C CYS A 33 14.42 1.69 5.43
N ASN A 34 14.63 1.39 4.15
CA ASN A 34 15.73 1.92 3.37
C ASN A 34 15.24 2.90 2.30
N GLU A 35 15.66 4.16 2.42
CA GLU A 35 15.26 5.25 1.52
C GLU A 35 15.83 5.12 0.09
N GLU A 36 16.82 4.25 -0.12
CA GLU A 36 17.45 4.04 -1.43
C GLU A 36 16.79 2.93 -2.25
N THR A 37 15.94 2.12 -1.64
CA THR A 37 15.29 0.99 -2.30
C THR A 37 13.79 1.20 -2.42
N CYS A 38 13.18 0.66 -3.48
CA CYS A 38 11.76 0.86 -3.72
C CYS A 38 11.10 -0.37 -4.36
N TRP A 39 9.78 -0.43 -4.24
CA TRP A 39 8.97 -1.15 -5.20
C TRP A 39 8.73 -0.26 -6.41
N ASN A 40 8.97 -0.79 -7.61
CA ASN A 40 8.68 -0.13 -8.88
C ASN A 40 7.78 -1.06 -9.70
N SER A 41 6.57 -0.59 -10.01
CA SER A 41 5.64 -1.34 -10.84
C SER A 41 6.08 -1.35 -12.31
N ASP A 42 5.58 -2.31 -13.07
CA ASP A 42 5.61 -2.19 -14.52
C ASP A 42 4.53 -1.20 -15.00
N GLN A 43 4.52 -0.90 -16.30
CA GLN A 43 3.48 -0.05 -16.92
C GLN A 43 2.08 -0.66 -16.78
N GLY A 44 1.06 0.18 -16.70
CA GLY A 44 -0.34 -0.25 -16.65
C GLY A 44 -1.27 0.78 -16.02
N GLU A 45 -2.56 0.72 -16.37
CA GLU A 45 -3.55 1.74 -15.98
C GLU A 45 -3.86 1.79 -14.49
N CYS A 46 -3.70 0.67 -13.79
CA CYS A 46 -3.96 0.58 -12.35
C CYS A 46 -3.01 -0.42 -11.70
N GLN A 47 -2.24 0.07 -10.73
CA GLN A 47 -1.33 -0.76 -9.93
C GLN A 47 -1.94 -0.98 -8.55
N TRP A 48 -1.49 -2.01 -7.85
CA TRP A 48 -2.00 -2.27 -6.51
C TRP A 48 -1.00 -3.01 -5.63
N VAL A 49 -1.17 -2.83 -4.33
CA VAL A 49 -0.51 -3.58 -3.26
C VAL A 49 -1.60 -4.24 -2.40
N SER A 50 -1.41 -5.49 -2.03
CA SER A 50 -2.29 -6.21 -1.11
C SER A 50 -1.51 -6.80 0.05
N LEU A 51 -2.05 -6.67 1.24
CA LEU A 51 -1.48 -7.18 2.48
C LEU A 51 -2.50 -8.11 3.15
N GLU A 52 -2.04 -9.29 3.55
CA GLU A 52 -2.80 -10.28 4.29
C GLU A 52 -2.15 -10.45 5.67
N PHE A 53 -2.92 -10.10 6.71
CA PHE A 53 -2.48 -10.08 8.09
C PHE A 53 -2.72 -11.45 8.76
N PRO A 54 -1.86 -11.87 9.70
CA PRO A 54 -2.01 -13.15 10.41
C PRO A 54 -3.26 -13.19 11.30
N LYS A 55 -3.75 -12.02 11.73
CA LYS A 55 -4.96 -11.85 12.54
C LYS A 55 -5.82 -10.73 11.98
N SER A 56 -7.09 -10.69 12.41
CA SER A 56 -7.96 -9.57 12.06
C SER A 56 -7.44 -8.27 12.70
N VAL A 57 -7.52 -7.17 11.96
CA VAL A 57 -7.00 -5.86 12.35
C VAL A 57 -8.01 -4.77 12.02
N LYS A 58 -7.96 -3.66 12.77
CA LYS A 58 -8.67 -2.43 12.45
C LYS A 58 -7.66 -1.38 12.04
N VAL A 59 -7.75 -0.95 10.78
CA VAL A 59 -6.85 0.05 10.20
C VAL A 59 -7.26 1.45 10.65
N SER A 60 -6.30 2.29 11.03
CA SER A 60 -6.56 3.67 11.44
C SER A 60 -5.76 4.71 10.66
N GLU A 61 -4.65 4.32 10.04
CA GLU A 61 -3.82 5.23 9.25
C GLU A 61 -3.01 4.45 8.21
N LEU A 62 -2.85 5.03 7.03
CA LEU A 62 -1.95 4.54 6.00
C LEU A 62 -0.83 5.56 5.78
N LYS A 63 0.40 5.08 5.71
CA LYS A 63 1.58 5.89 5.45
C LYS A 63 2.24 5.42 4.18
N VAL A 64 2.49 6.32 3.25
CA VAL A 64 3.11 5.97 1.97
C VAL A 64 4.05 7.08 1.51
N GLN A 65 5.19 6.68 0.97
CA GLN A 65 6.15 7.58 0.35
C GLN A 65 6.35 7.17 -1.11
N PHE A 66 5.94 8.03 -2.02
CA PHE A 66 6.12 7.85 -3.46
C PHE A 66 7.44 8.44 -3.93
N GLN A 67 7.82 8.12 -5.17
CA GLN A 67 8.74 8.94 -5.94
C GLN A 67 7.94 9.99 -6.73
N GLY A 68 8.34 11.26 -6.64
CA GLY A 68 7.79 12.33 -7.45
C GLY A 68 7.90 12.03 -8.96
N GLY A 69 6.84 12.31 -9.70
CA GLY A 69 6.61 11.92 -11.09
C GLY A 69 6.04 10.50 -11.26
N PHE A 70 5.92 9.72 -10.19
CA PHE A 70 5.44 8.33 -10.20
C PHE A 70 4.42 8.06 -9.07
N SER A 71 3.85 9.11 -8.48
CA SER A 71 2.82 8.96 -7.47
C SER A 71 1.46 8.57 -8.07
N ALA A 72 0.62 7.95 -7.27
CA ALA A 72 -0.79 7.79 -7.60
C ALA A 72 -1.56 9.06 -7.23
N LYS A 73 -2.38 9.60 -8.13
CA LYS A 73 -3.23 10.77 -7.83
C LYS A 73 -4.52 10.38 -7.10
N THR A 74 -4.93 9.12 -7.20
CA THR A 74 -6.10 8.60 -6.50
C THR A 74 -5.77 7.22 -5.96
N CYS A 75 -5.97 7.04 -4.66
CA CYS A 75 -5.78 5.77 -4.00
C CYS A 75 -7.08 5.29 -3.35
N ARG A 76 -7.43 4.03 -3.57
CA ARG A 76 -8.58 3.40 -2.92
C ARG A 76 -8.11 2.29 -2.00
N LEU A 77 -8.49 2.38 -0.73
CA LEU A 77 -8.27 1.34 0.24
C LEU A 77 -9.49 0.44 0.32
N HIS A 78 -9.30 -0.83 -0.01
CA HIS A 78 -10.29 -1.88 0.22
C HIS A 78 -9.84 -2.80 1.34
N GLY A 79 -10.80 -3.31 2.10
CA GLY A 79 -10.61 -4.30 3.15
C GLY A 79 -11.43 -5.55 2.90
N CYS A 80 -10.93 -6.69 3.34
CA CYS A 80 -11.63 -7.97 3.22
C CYS A 80 -11.50 -8.75 4.55
N PRO A 81 -12.64 -9.08 5.20
CA PRO A 81 -12.68 -10.04 6.30
C PRO A 81 -12.25 -11.44 5.86
N LYS A 82 -11.89 -12.33 6.80
CA LYS A 82 -11.35 -13.67 6.53
C LYS A 82 -12.06 -14.47 5.43
N ASP A 83 -13.40 -14.44 5.41
CA ASP A 83 -14.25 -15.18 4.47
C ASP A 83 -15.20 -14.25 3.69
N GLY A 84 -14.83 -12.96 3.56
CA GLY A 84 -15.65 -11.92 2.95
C GLY A 84 -15.25 -11.54 1.52
N ALA A 85 -15.98 -10.59 0.97
CA ALA A 85 -15.58 -9.85 -0.23
C ALA A 85 -14.78 -8.60 0.16
N PHE A 86 -14.02 -8.06 -0.80
CA PHE A 86 -13.43 -6.74 -0.64
C PHE A 86 -14.53 -5.66 -0.63
N THR A 87 -14.50 -4.81 0.39
CA THR A 87 -15.32 -3.61 0.51
C THR A 87 -14.42 -2.38 0.56
N GLU A 88 -14.85 -1.28 -0.04
CA GLU A 88 -14.16 0.00 0.10
C GLU A 88 -14.18 0.46 1.56
N ILE A 89 -13.03 0.91 2.05
CA ILE A 89 -12.85 1.48 3.39
C ILE A 89 -12.74 3.00 3.27
N SER A 90 -11.87 3.49 2.39
CA SER A 90 -11.55 4.91 2.28
C SER A 90 -10.80 5.20 0.99
N ASP A 91 -10.97 6.42 0.48
CA ASP A 91 -10.19 6.97 -0.61
C ASP A 91 -9.25 8.06 -0.08
N PHE A 92 -8.07 8.17 -0.66
CA PHE A 92 -7.09 9.21 -0.34
C PHE A 92 -6.32 9.68 -1.57
N TYR A 93 -5.78 10.89 -1.50
CA TYR A 93 -5.24 11.63 -2.63
C TYR A 93 -3.82 12.10 -2.29
N PRO A 94 -2.79 11.32 -2.64
CA PRO A 94 -1.40 11.72 -2.43
C PRO A 94 -0.98 12.89 -3.33
N GLU A 95 -0.10 13.71 -2.81
CA GLU A 95 0.64 14.70 -3.58
C GLU A 95 1.77 14.03 -4.37
N ASP A 96 2.13 14.60 -5.52
CA ASP A 96 3.22 14.10 -6.37
C ASP A 96 4.58 14.63 -5.90
N ASP A 97 5.06 14.09 -4.78
CA ASP A 97 6.36 14.42 -4.19
C ASP A 97 7.07 13.20 -3.57
N ASN A 98 8.24 13.45 -2.96
CA ASN A 98 9.06 12.43 -2.31
C ASN A 98 8.85 12.36 -0.79
N SER A 99 7.84 13.05 -0.24
CA SER A 99 7.62 13.11 1.20
C SER A 99 6.85 11.88 1.69
N LEU A 100 7.08 11.49 2.95
CA LEU A 100 6.23 10.50 3.61
C LEU A 100 4.88 11.15 3.94
N GLN A 101 3.82 10.65 3.32
CA GLN A 101 2.47 11.17 3.48
C GLN A 101 1.63 10.24 4.37
N ASN A 102 0.78 10.83 5.21
CA ASN A 102 0.00 10.12 6.22
C ASN A 102 -1.50 10.36 5.96
N PHE A 103 -2.27 9.28 5.89
CA PHE A 103 -3.69 9.31 5.58
C PHE A 103 -4.48 8.63 6.70
N PRO A 104 -5.10 9.42 7.61
CA PRO A 104 -5.97 8.90 8.65
C PRO A 104 -7.20 8.22 8.04
N ILE A 105 -7.58 7.06 8.58
CA ILE A 105 -8.73 6.27 8.15
C ILE A 105 -9.75 6.24 9.28
N GLN A 106 -10.93 6.78 8.99
CA GLN A 106 -12.03 6.82 9.95
C GLN A 106 -12.85 5.53 9.84
N GLU A 107 -13.17 4.93 10.98
CA GLU A 107 -14.16 3.84 11.10
C GLU A 107 -13.94 2.62 10.18
N ALA A 108 -12.69 2.11 10.10
CA ALA A 108 -12.45 0.88 9.34
C ALA A 108 -13.07 -0.37 10.02
N PRO A 109 -13.74 -1.25 9.27
CA PRO A 109 -14.15 -2.55 9.79
C PRO A 109 -12.94 -3.42 10.13
N ALA A 110 -13.16 -4.45 10.96
CA ALA A 110 -12.13 -5.44 11.24
C ALA A 110 -11.91 -6.33 10.00
N VAL A 111 -10.68 -6.38 9.50
CA VAL A 111 -10.32 -7.05 8.24
C VAL A 111 -9.09 -7.92 8.41
N ASN A 112 -8.96 -8.94 7.55
CA ASN A 112 -7.78 -9.81 7.48
C ASN A 112 -6.89 -9.46 6.29
N LYS A 113 -7.44 -8.78 5.29
CA LYS A 113 -6.76 -8.38 4.08
C LYS A 113 -7.06 -6.92 3.79
N VAL A 114 -6.06 -6.21 3.30
CA VAL A 114 -6.24 -4.91 2.66
C VAL A 114 -5.67 -4.94 1.26
N LYS A 115 -6.24 -4.10 0.40
CA LYS A 115 -5.77 -3.86 -0.95
C LYS A 115 -5.84 -2.38 -1.24
N ILE A 116 -4.69 -1.81 -1.58
CA ILE A 116 -4.54 -0.41 -1.98
C ILE A 116 -4.48 -0.41 -3.49
N MET A 117 -5.45 0.25 -4.13
CA MET A 117 -5.47 0.47 -5.57
C MET A 117 -4.85 1.83 -5.84
N PHE A 118 -3.89 1.88 -6.76
CA PHE A 118 -3.23 3.09 -7.23
C PHE A 118 -3.76 3.41 -8.62
N GLU A 119 -4.54 4.49 -8.72
CA GLU A 119 -5.21 4.95 -9.92
C GLU A 119 -4.62 6.30 -10.36
N ASN A 120 -4.75 6.61 -11.64
CA ASN A 120 -4.36 7.91 -12.20
C ASN A 120 -2.90 8.29 -11.86
N SER A 121 -1.93 7.45 -12.22
CA SER A 121 -0.52 7.76 -11.96
C SER A 121 -0.10 9.11 -12.57
N ALA A 122 0.85 9.79 -11.92
CA ALA A 122 1.56 10.93 -12.48
C ALA A 122 2.47 10.54 -13.66
N ASP A 123 2.95 9.29 -13.70
CA ASP A 123 3.75 8.76 -14.81
C ASP A 123 2.87 8.47 -16.03
N PHE A 124 3.35 8.85 -17.22
CA PHE A 124 2.62 8.67 -18.48
C PHE A 124 2.31 7.20 -18.81
N PHE A 125 3.15 6.26 -18.36
CA PHE A 125 2.94 4.83 -18.58
C PHE A 125 2.19 4.14 -17.44
N GLY A 126 1.71 4.90 -16.46
CA GLY A 126 0.95 4.35 -15.33
C GLY A 126 1.81 3.65 -14.28
N ARG A 127 3.13 3.83 -14.29
CA ARG A 127 4.02 3.22 -13.29
C ARG A 127 3.85 3.89 -11.93
N ILE A 128 4.08 3.11 -10.88
CA ILE A 128 4.07 3.55 -9.49
C ILE A 128 5.38 3.15 -8.83
N ILE A 129 6.00 4.10 -8.12
CA ILE A 129 7.20 3.85 -7.33
C ILE A 129 6.92 4.20 -5.87
N VAL A 130 7.14 3.24 -4.98
CA VAL A 130 6.93 3.39 -3.52
C VAL A 130 8.21 3.02 -2.79
N TYR A 131 8.73 3.96 -2.02
CA TYR A 131 9.89 3.76 -1.13
C TYR A 131 9.47 3.16 0.20
N SER A 132 8.37 3.63 0.77
CA SER A 132 7.92 3.19 2.09
C SER A 132 6.40 3.05 2.11
N LEU A 133 5.92 1.96 2.71
CA LEU A 133 4.51 1.71 2.97
C LEU A 133 4.33 1.13 4.37
N ASP A 134 3.50 1.77 5.18
CA ASP A 134 3.08 1.26 6.47
C ASP A 134 1.56 1.40 6.65
N VAL A 135 0.99 0.48 7.42
CA VAL A 135 -0.43 0.48 7.77
C VAL A 135 -0.53 0.39 9.28
N LEU A 136 -1.03 1.45 9.91
CA LEU A 136 -1.17 1.52 11.36
C LEU A 136 -2.59 1.19 11.79
N GLY A 137 -2.70 0.68 13.01
CA GLY A 137 -3.98 0.41 13.65
C GLY A 137 -3.83 -0.49 14.86
N GLU A 138 -4.88 -1.26 15.12
CA GLU A 138 -4.95 -2.17 16.27
C GLU A 138 -5.34 -3.58 15.84
N LYS A 139 -4.74 -4.59 16.47
CA LYS A 139 -5.13 -6.00 16.26
C LYS A 139 -6.51 -6.20 16.90
N ALA A 140 -7.45 -6.81 16.16
CA ALA A 140 -8.75 -7.15 16.72
C ALA A 140 -8.57 -8.28 17.76
N SER A 141 -9.17 -8.08 18.93
CA SER A 141 -9.17 -9.01 20.07
C SER A 141 -9.86 -10.33 19.75
#